data_AF-A0A814SYS5-F1
#
_entry.id   AF-A0A814SYS5-F1
#
_cell.length_a   1.000
_cell.length_b   1.000
_cell.length_c   1.000
_cell.angle_alpha   90.00
_cell.angle_beta   90.00
_cell.angle_gamma   90.00
#
_symmetry.space_group_name_H-M   'P 1'
#
loop_
_entity.id
_entity.type
_entity.pdbx_description
1 polymer ?
#
loop_
_entity_poly.entity_id
_entity_poly.type
_entity_poly.pdbx_seq_one_letter_code
_entity_poly.pdbx_strand_id
1 'polypeptide(L)'
;MNSSGLTKDLRICDDYLQFQNHLKDLRKLDDLIINTLNTTVLTATFRSQGSDAAKQCQQLGDQIASRTNYRSELISSCLSHTNDLMAQNETNDNRRKALIFQRRQLQNERNVEEIVRTNTEKAFYERCRDYYTPAKF
;
A
#
# COMPACT_ATOMS: atom_id res chain seq x y z
N MET A 1 -10.69 -9.77 -12.17
CA MET A 1 -10.02 -9.56 -10.87
C MET A 1 -10.67 -10.50 -9.88
N ASN A 2 -9.95 -11.54 -9.45
CA ASN A 2 -10.52 -12.66 -8.71
C ASN A 2 -10.70 -12.33 -7.23
N SER A 3 -11.94 -12.40 -6.77
CA SER A 3 -12.40 -12.21 -5.39
C SER A 3 -11.85 -13.23 -4.38
N SER A 4 -11.07 -14.22 -4.85
CA SER A 4 -10.53 -15.33 -4.04
C SER A 4 -9.23 -15.00 -3.30
N GLY A 5 -8.55 -13.89 -3.65
CA GLY A 5 -7.34 -13.43 -2.94
C GLY A 5 -7.65 -12.81 -1.57
N LEU A 6 -8.70 -11.99 -1.52
CA LEU A 6 -9.08 -11.19 -0.33
C LEU A 6 -9.56 -12.05 0.85
N THR A 7 -10.20 -13.20 0.58
CA THR A 7 -10.70 -14.11 1.62
C THR A 7 -9.61 -14.94 2.32
N LYS A 8 -8.42 -15.07 1.70
CA LYS A 8 -7.27 -15.74 2.31
C LYS A 8 -6.46 -14.79 3.21
N ASP A 9 -6.64 -13.49 3.04
CA ASP A 9 -5.92 -12.43 3.76
C ASP A 9 -6.44 -12.15 5.17
N LEU A 10 -7.71 -12.39 5.50
CA LEU A 10 -8.25 -11.98 6.81
C LEU A 10 -7.60 -12.68 8.02
N ARG A 11 -7.06 -13.90 7.84
CA ARG A 11 -6.31 -14.59 8.90
C ARG A 11 -5.03 -13.85 9.30
N ILE A 12 -4.45 -13.10 8.37
CA ILE A 12 -3.26 -12.28 8.68
C ILE A 12 -3.60 -11.19 9.69
N CYS A 13 -4.86 -10.74 9.73
CA CYS A 13 -5.32 -9.70 10.61
C CYS A 13 -5.44 -10.17 12.06
N ASP A 14 -5.54 -11.48 12.32
CA ASP A 14 -5.67 -12.05 13.66
C ASP A 14 -4.36 -11.91 14.46
N ASP A 15 -3.21 -11.96 13.78
CA ASP A 15 -1.89 -11.72 14.33
C ASP A 15 -1.32 -10.41 13.80
N TYR A 16 -1.36 -9.37 14.65
CA TYR A 16 -0.84 -8.05 14.28
C TYR A 16 0.64 -8.07 13.84
N LEU A 17 1.48 -8.93 14.42
CA LEU A 17 2.89 -9.01 14.04
C LEU A 17 3.04 -9.60 12.63
N GLN A 18 2.25 -10.62 12.31
CA GLN A 18 2.22 -11.19 10.96
C GLN A 18 1.73 -10.16 9.93
N PHE A 19 0.64 -9.46 10.23
CA PHE A 19 0.14 -8.36 9.41
C PHE A 19 1.19 -7.28 9.19
N GLN A 20 1.86 -6.83 10.26
CA GLN A 20 2.86 -5.77 10.17
C GLN A 20 4.06 -6.19 9.31
N ASN A 21 4.54 -7.42 9.45
CA ASN A 21 5.65 -7.93 8.65
C ASN A 21 5.28 -8.00 7.16
N HIS A 22 4.07 -8.47 6.86
CA HIS A 22 3.59 -8.50 5.49
C HIS A 22 3.47 -7.09 4.89
N LEU A 23 2.94 -6.13 5.65
CA LEU A 23 2.84 -4.75 5.20
C LEU A 23 4.22 -4.12 4.96
N LYS A 24 5.22 -4.43 5.79
CA LYS A 24 6.62 -4.01 5.58
C LYS A 24 7.19 -4.58 4.28
N ASP A 25 6.96 -5.87 4.00
CA ASP A 25 7.47 -6.50 2.77
C ASP A 25 6.81 -5.92 1.51
N LEU A 26 5.50 -5.64 1.57
CA LEU A 26 4.80 -4.92 0.50
C LEU A 26 5.35 -3.51 0.28
N ARG A 27 5.83 -2.82 1.33
CA ARG A 27 6.45 -1.48 1.22
C ARG A 27 7.88 -1.53 0.68
N LYS A 28 8.70 -2.52 1.04
CA LYS A 28 10.05 -2.70 0.47
C LYS A 28 10.04 -2.84 -1.04
N LEU A 29 9.02 -3.52 -1.56
CA LEU A 29 8.83 -3.65 -3.00
C LEU A 29 8.51 -2.28 -3.65
N ASP A 30 7.88 -1.31 -2.95
CA ASP A 30 7.68 0.05 -3.48
C ASP A 30 9.04 0.77 -3.56
N ASP A 31 9.86 0.66 -2.51
CA ASP A 31 11.19 1.26 -2.47
C ASP A 31 12.07 0.74 -3.60
N LEU A 32 12.00 -0.56 -3.91
CA LEU A 32 12.70 -1.15 -5.05
C LEU A 32 12.22 -0.53 -6.37
N ILE A 33 10.91 -0.40 -6.56
CA ILE A 33 10.34 0.21 -7.76
C ILE A 33 10.79 1.67 -7.92
N ILE A 34 10.73 2.48 -6.85
CA ILE A 34 11.18 3.87 -6.87
C ILE A 34 12.69 3.94 -7.17
N ASN A 35 13.49 3.05 -6.56
CA ASN A 35 14.93 2.99 -6.79
C ASN A 35 15.28 2.59 -8.23
N THR A 36 14.59 1.60 -8.80
CA THR A 36 14.74 1.24 -10.21
C THR A 36 14.38 2.41 -11.11
N LEU A 37 13.36 3.20 -10.77
CA LEU A 37 13.05 4.40 -11.54
C LEU A 37 14.17 5.44 -11.45
N ASN A 38 14.72 5.70 -10.25
CA ASN A 38 15.86 6.59 -10.08
C ASN A 38 17.03 6.20 -10.98
N THR A 39 17.36 4.92 -11.07
CA THR A 39 18.49 4.46 -11.88
C THR A 39 18.19 4.48 -13.38
N THR A 40 16.95 4.19 -13.78
CA THR A 40 16.59 4.04 -15.20
C THR A 40 16.27 5.38 -15.86
N VAL A 41 15.45 6.23 -15.23
CA VAL A 41 15.01 7.54 -15.78
C VAL A 41 16.15 8.57 -15.83
N LEU A 42 17.17 8.45 -14.96
CA LEU A 42 18.31 9.36 -14.96
C LEU A 42 19.34 9.07 -16.06
N THR A 43 19.27 7.94 -16.77
CA THR A 43 20.22 7.63 -17.84
C THR A 43 20.04 8.56 -19.05
N ALA A 44 21.14 9.03 -19.64
CA ALA A 44 21.12 9.96 -20.77
C ALA A 44 20.36 9.41 -22.00
N THR A 45 20.38 8.08 -22.17
CA THR A 45 19.58 7.33 -23.16
C THR A 45 18.08 7.42 -22.93
N PHE A 46 17.63 7.61 -21.69
CA PHE A 46 16.21 7.75 -21.36
C PHE A 46 15.64 9.09 -21.82
N ARG A 47 16.41 10.17 -21.62
CA ARG A 47 15.99 11.55 -21.97
C ARG A 47 15.87 11.74 -23.48
N SER A 48 16.60 10.96 -24.29
CA SER A 48 16.53 11.02 -25.75
C SER A 48 15.39 10.20 -26.36
N GLN A 49 14.68 9.38 -25.58
CA GLN A 49 13.69 8.41 -26.07
C GLN A 49 12.22 8.83 -25.88
N GLY A 50 11.92 10.03 -25.37
CA GLY A 50 10.61 10.70 -25.41
C GLY A 50 9.33 9.85 -25.23
N SER A 51 8.90 9.14 -26.28
CA SER A 51 7.77 8.21 -26.27
C SER A 51 7.94 7.00 -25.35
N ASP A 52 9.15 6.49 -25.16
CA ASP A 52 9.42 5.37 -24.24
C ASP A 52 9.38 5.81 -22.77
N ALA A 53 9.80 7.06 -22.49
CA ALA A 53 9.74 7.63 -21.15
C ALA A 53 8.29 7.80 -20.65
N ALA A 54 7.40 8.29 -21.52
CA ALA A 54 5.98 8.43 -21.19
C ALA A 54 5.31 7.09 -20.87
N LYS A 55 5.55 6.04 -21.68
CA LYS A 55 4.99 4.70 -21.45
C LYS A 55 5.49 4.07 -20.15
N GLN A 56 6.77 4.23 -19.84
CA GLN A 56 7.32 3.68 -18.60
C GLN A 56 6.81 4.42 -17.37
N CYS A 57 6.68 5.75 -17.42
CA CYS A 57 6.04 6.52 -16.36
C CYS A 57 4.57 6.14 -16.17
N GLN A 58 3.83 5.87 -17.25
CA GLN A 58 2.47 5.34 -17.16
C GLN A 58 2.43 3.98 -16.45
N GLN A 59 3.22 3.01 -16.92
CA GLN A 59 3.29 1.67 -16.31
C GLN A 59 3.71 1.72 -14.85
N LEU A 60 4.62 2.62 -14.49
CA LEU A 60 4.99 2.83 -13.10
C LEU A 60 3.82 3.40 -12.29
N GLY A 61 3.15 4.44 -12.80
CA GLY A 61 1.99 5.04 -12.14
C GLY A 61 0.91 4.01 -11.83
N ASP A 62 0.60 3.14 -12.80
CA ASP A 62 -0.36 2.04 -12.64
C ASP A 62 0.09 1.04 -11.57
N GLN A 63 1.38 0.68 -11.54
CA GLN A 63 1.93 -0.21 -10.51
C GLN A 63 1.88 0.40 -9.11
N ILE A 64 2.25 1.68 -8.97
CA ILE A 64 2.17 2.40 -7.70
C ILE A 64 0.72 2.42 -7.21
N ALA A 65 -0.22 2.86 -8.06
CA ALA A 65 -1.63 2.96 -7.72
C ALA A 65 -2.22 1.60 -7.31
N SER A 66 -1.94 0.54 -8.08
CA SER A 66 -2.41 -0.80 -7.74
C SER A 66 -1.93 -1.26 -6.36
N ARG A 67 -0.71 -0.91 -5.97
CA ARG A 67 -0.07 -1.41 -4.75
C ARG A 67 -0.46 -0.59 -3.52
N THR A 68 -0.55 0.74 -3.65
CA THR A 68 -1.08 1.61 -2.59
C THR A 68 -2.56 1.30 -2.32
N ASN A 69 -3.35 1.03 -3.36
CA ASN A 69 -4.75 0.61 -3.22
C ASN A 69 -4.85 -0.75 -2.52
N TYR A 70 -4.07 -1.74 -2.95
CA TYR A 70 -4.06 -3.05 -2.31
C TYR A 70 -3.76 -2.98 -0.80
N ARG A 71 -2.74 -2.21 -0.39
CA ARG A 71 -2.41 -2.05 1.04
C ARG A 71 -3.52 -1.31 1.80
N SER A 72 -4.10 -0.28 1.20
CA SER A 72 -5.21 0.47 1.79
C SER A 72 -6.45 -0.42 2.01
N GLU A 73 -6.76 -1.27 1.03
CA GLU A 73 -7.83 -2.26 1.12
C GLU A 73 -7.53 -3.33 2.19
N LEU A 74 -6.29 -3.82 2.26
CA LEU A 74 -5.87 -4.79 3.26
C LEU A 74 -6.01 -4.24 4.69
N ILE A 75 -5.50 -3.03 4.95
CA ILE A 75 -5.64 -2.35 6.25
C ILE A 75 -7.12 -2.16 6.60
N SER A 76 -7.93 -1.69 5.64
CA SER A 76 -9.36 -1.46 5.86
C SER A 76 -10.12 -2.76 6.14
N SER A 77 -9.77 -3.84 5.46
CA SER A 77 -10.33 -5.18 5.67
C SER A 77 -9.99 -5.70 7.07
N CYS A 78 -8.74 -5.55 7.52
CA CYS A 78 -8.34 -5.92 8.87
C CYS A 78 -9.06 -5.10 9.95
N LEU A 79 -9.29 -3.81 9.72
CA LEU A 79 -10.08 -2.97 10.63
C LEU A 79 -11.53 -3.44 10.73
N SER A 80 -12.17 -3.77 9.60
CA SER A 80 -13.52 -4.32 9.57
C SER A 80 -13.60 -5.64 10.33
N HIS A 81 -12.72 -6.58 10.01
CA HIS A 81 -12.65 -7.89 10.68
C HIS A 81 -12.42 -7.77 12.19
N THR A 82 -11.55 -6.85 12.61
CA THR A 82 -11.32 -6.60 14.05
C THR A 82 -12.57 -6.05 14.73
N ASN A 83 -13.34 -5.17 14.07
CA ASN A 83 -14.61 -4.68 14.60
C ASN A 83 -15.65 -5.80 14.72
N ASP A 84 -15.73 -6.69 13.72
CA ASP A 84 -16.64 -7.84 13.76
C ASP A 84 -16.29 -8.79 14.92
N LEU A 85 -15.00 -9.05 15.14
CA LEU A 85 -14.53 -9.82 16.29
C LEU A 85 -14.85 -9.13 17.62
N MET A 86 -14.78 -7.80 17.69
CA MET A 86 -15.16 -7.05 18.89
C MET A 86 -16.64 -7.19 19.22
N ALA A 87 -17.51 -7.13 18.21
CA ALA A 87 -18.95 -7.34 18.35
C ALA A 87 -19.29 -8.77 18.79
N GLN A 88 -18.56 -9.76 18.27
CA GLN A 88 -18.73 -11.17 18.67
C GLN A 88 -18.25 -11.47 20.10
N ASN A 89 -17.36 -10.64 20.67
CA ASN A 89 -16.73 -10.84 21.98
C ASN A 89 -17.15 -9.79 23.01
N GLU A 90 -18.35 -9.22 22.89
CA GLU A 90 -18.86 -8.16 23.78
C GLU A 90 -18.81 -8.52 25.27
N THR A 91 -19.06 -9.79 25.60
CA THR A 91 -19.11 -10.29 26.99
C THR A 91 -17.75 -10.75 27.53
N ASN A 92 -16.72 -10.85 26.68
CA ASN A 92 -15.37 -11.28 27.07
C ASN A 92 -14.44 -10.07 27.23
N ASP A 93 -14.37 -9.52 28.44
CA ASP A 93 -13.61 -8.29 28.73
C ASP A 93 -12.12 -8.39 28.35
N ASN A 94 -11.47 -9.52 28.63
CA ASN A 94 -10.06 -9.73 28.31
C ASN A 94 -9.82 -9.76 26.79
N ARG A 95 -10.63 -10.53 26.05
CA ARG A 95 -10.53 -10.60 24.58
C ARG A 95 -10.86 -9.26 23.94
N ARG A 96 -11.87 -8.57 24.44
CA ARG A 96 -12.28 -7.24 23.96
C ARG A 96 -11.19 -6.20 24.17
N LYS A 97 -10.52 -6.18 25.32
CA LYS A 97 -9.35 -5.31 25.57
C LYS A 97 -8.21 -5.56 24.59
N ALA A 98 -7.91 -6.82 24.30
CA ALA A 98 -6.88 -7.19 23.31
C ALA A 98 -7.25 -6.69 21.90
N LEU A 99 -8.51 -6.88 21.48
CA LEU A 99 -9.00 -6.42 20.18
C LEU A 99 -9.02 -4.89 20.06
N ILE A 100 -9.36 -4.16 21.14
CA ILE A 100 -9.27 -2.69 21.19
C ILE A 100 -7.83 -2.24 20.97
N PHE A 101 -6.86 -2.90 21.61
CA PHE A 101 -5.45 -2.60 21.41
C PHE A 101 -5.01 -2.86 19.96
N GLN A 102 -5.36 -4.02 19.40
CA GLN A 102 -5.06 -4.38 18.01
C GLN A 102 -5.68 -3.39 17.02
N ARG A 103 -6.93 -2.98 17.23
CA ARG A 103 -7.60 -1.96 16.40
C ARG A 103 -6.83 -0.64 16.39
N ARG A 104 -6.33 -0.19 17.55
CA ARG A 104 -5.52 1.04 17.63
C ARG A 104 -4.24 0.91 16.82
N GLN A 105 -3.58 -0.24 16.85
CA GLN A 105 -2.39 -0.50 16.04
C GLN A 105 -2.71 -0.46 14.53
N LEU A 106 -3.81 -1.09 14.10
CA LEU A 106 -4.27 -1.04 12.71
C LEU A 106 -4.63 0.38 12.26
N GLN A 107 -5.23 1.19 13.14
CA GLN A 107 -5.51 2.61 12.86
C GLN A 107 -4.23 3.42 12.67
N ASN A 108 -3.20 3.14 13.48
CA ASN A 108 -1.89 3.76 13.29
C ASN A 108 -1.27 3.37 11.94
N GLU A 109 -1.33 2.09 11.56
CA GLU A 109 -0.82 1.62 10.25
C GLU A 109 -1.59 2.24 9.08
N ARG A 110 -2.89 2.52 9.23
CA ARG A 110 -3.65 3.28 8.23
C ARG A 110 -3.11 4.70 8.05
N ASN A 111 -2.81 5.40 9.14
CA ASN A 111 -2.24 6.75 9.07
C ASN A 111 -0.82 6.72 8.47
N VAL A 112 -0.02 5.71 8.82
CA VAL A 112 1.31 5.49 8.21
C VAL A 112 1.17 5.25 6.70
N GLU A 113 0.19 4.45 6.27
CA GLU A 113 -0.04 4.18 4.85
C GLU A 113 -0.42 5.43 4.07
N GLU A 114 -1.22 6.33 4.66
CA GLU A 114 -1.55 7.61 4.03
C GLU A 114 -0.31 8.48 3.78
N ILE A 115 0.60 8.52 4.76
CA ILE A 115 1.88 9.23 4.64
C ILE A 115 2.76 8.57 3.56
N VAL A 116 2.88 7.24 3.59
CA VAL A 116 3.67 6.48 2.61
C VAL A 116 3.14 6.71 1.20
N ARG A 117 1.81 6.60 1.00
CA ARG A 117 1.16 6.87 -0.29
C ARG A 117 1.49 8.28 -0.78
N THR A 118 1.29 9.29 0.06
CA THR A 118 1.56 10.69 -0.28
C THR A 118 3.01 10.91 -0.71
N ASN A 119 3.96 10.32 0.02
CA ASN A 119 5.38 10.41 -0.31
C ASN A 119 5.72 9.69 -1.63
N THR A 120 5.15 8.51 -1.87
CA THR A 120 5.34 7.75 -3.11
C THR A 120 4.78 8.49 -4.32
N GLU A 121 3.57 9.06 -4.20
CA GLU A 121 2.94 9.87 -5.25
C GLU A 121 3.76 11.13 -5.56
N LYS A 122 4.25 11.83 -4.53
CA LYS A 122 5.14 12.98 -4.70
C LYS A 122 6.43 12.59 -5.41
N ALA A 123 7.09 11.51 -4.98
CA ALA A 123 8.32 11.03 -5.58
C ALA A 123 8.13 10.67 -7.05
N PHE A 124 7.02 9.99 -7.38
CA PHE A 124 6.63 9.70 -8.76
C PHE A 124 6.44 10.99 -9.57
N TYR A 125 5.63 11.92 -9.07
CA TYR A 125 5.31 13.16 -9.75
C TYR A 125 6.58 13.97 -10.08
N GLU A 126 7.50 14.13 -9.12
CA GLU A 126 8.75 14.86 -9.33
C GLU A 126 9.61 14.30 -10.47
N ARG A 127 9.49 13.01 -10.79
CA ARG A 127 10.29 12.31 -11.81
C ARG A 127 9.59 12.18 -13.15
N CYS A 128 8.27 12.01 -13.12
CA CYS A 128 7.48 11.70 -14.30
C CYS A 128 6.68 12.88 -14.84
N ARG A 129 6.57 14.01 -14.13
CA ARG A 129 5.73 15.17 -14.54
C ARG A 129 5.99 15.68 -15.95
N ASP A 130 7.23 15.58 -16.44
CA ASP A 130 7.62 16.09 -17.76
C ASP A 130 7.29 15.09 -18.89
N TYR A 131 6.95 13.84 -18.55
CA TYR A 131 6.71 12.74 -19.50
C TYR A 131 5.27 12.20 -19.43
N TYR A 132 4.63 12.27 -18.26
CA TYR A 132 3.32 11.71 -18.00
C TYR A 132 2.65 12.42 -16.82
N THR A 133 1.43 12.90 -17.05
CA THR A 133 0.54 13.38 -15.98
C THR A 133 -0.59 12.37 -15.81
N PRO A 134 -0.65 11.63 -14.68
CA PRO A 134 -1.74 10.70 -14.44
C PRO A 134 -3.08 11.44 -14.33
N ALA A 135 -4.13 10.87 -14.93
CA ALA A 135 -5.46 11.47 -14.93
C ALA A 135 -6.09 11.52 -13.53
N LYS A 136 -5.70 10.61 -12.62
CA LYS A 136 -6.10 10.57 -11.21
C LYS A 136 -5.05 9.81 -10.37
N PHE A 137 -4.76 10.34 -9.18
CA PHE A 137 -4.38 9.55 -8.01
C PHE A 137 -5.60 9.47 -7.09
#